data_AF-A0A1S3WN90-F1
#
_entry.id   AF-A0A1S3WN90-F1
#
_cell.length_a   1.000
_cell.length_b   1.000
_cell.length_c   1.000
_cell.angle_alpha   90.00
_cell.angle_beta   90.00
_cell.angle_gamma   90.00
#
_symmetry.space_group_name_H-M   'P 1'
#
loop_
_entity.id
_entity.type
_entity.pdbx_description
1 polymer ?
#
loop_
_entity_poly.entity_id
_entity_poly.type
_entity_poly.pdbx_seq_one_letter_code
_entity_poly.pdbx_strand_id
1 'polypeptide(L)'
;MCAPPPPPSKQALLFQCVGCGAFHLQRLGRAAATGGRVKYSAACGPPIHPECEHCGQRHQLGGPLWAEPLHDLDFVGRILDSVTAAPSRFRTSERIRGVLSVVTEELPDVPLYHTLDQLSSTIHCNTPSLLQLRSAILHAGFRVSLSHACKNAVKTDAPASVLWDIMRCWEKECPVKRERLSETSPAFRILSVEPRLQADFTIREDANPSSRQRGLKRFQANPEANWGPRPRARPGAQGVPTPPEERRRLRQNKRKDPGEDAAHRADRLKVFPCKRFKEGTCELGEHCCYSHGPPTPTSTAAAPQDPEGTPKQSPPRPASPAGPGGD
;
A
#
# COMPACT_ATOMS: atom_id res chain seq x y z
N MET A 1 20.66 40.56 -0.30
CA MET A 1 19.68 40.51 -1.40
C MET A 1 18.89 39.22 -1.25
N CYS A 2 17.57 39.28 -1.11
CA CYS A 2 16.74 38.06 -1.15
C CYS A 2 16.63 37.58 -2.59
N ALA A 3 16.75 36.28 -2.84
CA ALA A 3 16.46 35.72 -4.15
C ALA A 3 14.98 35.99 -4.51
N PRO A 4 14.65 36.31 -5.77
CA PRO A 4 13.26 36.50 -6.17
C PRO A 4 12.47 35.20 -5.94
N PRO A 5 11.19 35.29 -5.52
CA PRO A 5 10.37 34.11 -5.30
C PRO A 5 10.19 33.32 -6.61
N PRO A 6 10.05 31.98 -6.55
CA PRO A 6 9.83 31.18 -7.76
C PRO A 6 8.56 31.63 -8.49
N PRO A 7 8.55 31.65 -9.84
CA PRO A 7 7.38 32.11 -10.58
C PRO A 7 6.17 31.19 -10.33
N PRO A 8 4.95 31.73 -10.10
CA PRO A 8 3.77 30.92 -9.76
C PRO A 8 3.40 29.83 -10.76
N SER A 9 3.76 30.00 -12.04
CA SER A 9 3.57 28.96 -13.06
C SER A 9 4.42 27.70 -12.85
N LYS A 10 5.56 27.81 -12.15
CA LYS A 10 6.46 26.70 -11.80
C LYS A 10 6.19 26.09 -10.41
N GLN A 11 5.29 26.71 -9.65
CA GLN A 11 4.83 26.23 -8.34
C GLN A 11 3.47 25.54 -8.45
N ALA A 12 3.22 24.56 -7.58
CA ALA A 12 1.94 23.85 -7.49
C ALA A 12 1.47 23.64 -6.06
N LEU A 13 0.16 23.56 -5.88
CA LEU A 13 -0.48 22.91 -4.74
C LEU A 13 -0.62 21.42 -5.03
N LEU A 14 -0.50 20.61 -3.98
CA LEU A 14 -0.70 19.18 -3.98
C LEU A 14 -2.00 18.85 -3.27
N PHE A 15 -2.88 18.10 -3.90
CA PHE A 15 -4.04 17.48 -3.27
C PHE A 15 -3.76 15.99 -3.15
N GLN A 16 -3.58 15.47 -1.94
CA GLN A 16 -3.27 14.06 -1.70
C GLN A 16 -4.41 13.38 -0.93
N CYS A 17 -4.96 12.29 -1.46
CA CYS A 17 -6.00 11.53 -0.81
C CYS A 17 -5.46 10.85 0.47
N VAL A 18 -6.13 11.05 1.60
CA VAL A 18 -5.73 10.47 2.90
C VAL A 18 -5.93 8.95 2.98
N GLY A 19 -6.78 8.39 2.12
CA GLY A 19 -7.09 6.96 2.11
C GLY A 19 -6.19 6.14 1.18
N CYS A 20 -6.14 6.51 -0.10
CA CYS A 20 -5.40 5.74 -1.11
C CYS A 20 -4.05 6.37 -1.52
N GLY A 21 -3.74 7.58 -1.07
CA GLY A 21 -2.48 8.25 -1.42
C GLY A 21 -2.38 8.77 -2.85
N ALA A 22 -3.39 8.54 -3.71
CA ALA A 22 -3.50 9.17 -5.02
C ALA A 22 -3.47 10.70 -4.88
N PHE A 23 -2.86 11.38 -5.85
CA PHE A 23 -2.63 12.81 -5.75
C PHE A 23 -2.81 13.54 -7.07
N HIS A 24 -3.11 14.84 -6.99
CA HIS A 24 -3.20 15.76 -8.12
C HIS A 24 -2.41 17.03 -7.83
N LEU A 25 -1.74 17.58 -8.84
CA LEU A 25 -1.01 18.85 -8.77
C LEU A 25 -1.77 19.97 -9.49
N GLN A 26 -1.92 21.12 -8.84
CA GLN A 26 -2.53 22.32 -9.42
C GLN A 26 -1.49 23.43 -9.45
N ARG A 27 -1.05 23.86 -10.64
CA ARG A 27 -0.13 25.01 -10.76
C ARG A 27 -0.79 26.28 -10.19
N LEU A 28 -0.03 27.14 -9.51
CA LEU A 28 -0.57 28.40 -8.96
C LEU A 28 -0.88 29.43 -10.06
N GLY A 29 -0.06 29.45 -11.11
CA GLY A 29 -0.27 30.23 -12.31
C GLY A 29 -0.36 29.36 -13.56
N ARG A 30 -1.08 29.84 -14.57
CA ARG A 30 -1.03 29.31 -15.94
C ARG A 30 -0.04 30.13 -16.75
N ALA A 31 0.68 29.48 -17.66
CA ALA A 31 1.52 30.12 -18.67
C ALA A 31 1.10 29.55 -20.04
N ALA A 32 0.62 30.40 -20.94
CA ALA A 32 0.20 30.01 -22.28
C ALA A 32 1.02 30.78 -23.32
N ALA A 33 1.71 30.07 -24.21
CA ALA A 33 2.43 30.67 -25.32
C ALA A 33 1.50 30.84 -26.53
N THR A 34 1.46 32.02 -27.12
CA THR A 34 0.70 32.31 -28.35
C THR A 34 1.45 33.37 -29.16
N GLY A 35 1.80 33.05 -30.41
CA GLY A 35 2.49 33.99 -31.30
C GLY A 35 3.81 34.54 -30.73
N GLY A 36 4.60 33.70 -30.06
CA GLY A 36 5.87 34.10 -29.44
C GLY A 36 5.75 34.89 -28.12
N ARG A 37 4.54 35.27 -27.68
CA ARG A 37 4.30 35.89 -26.37
C ARG A 37 3.78 34.87 -25.37
N VAL A 38 4.29 34.89 -24.15
CA VAL A 38 3.79 34.06 -23.04
C VAL A 38 2.85 34.89 -22.18
N LYS A 39 1.56 34.52 -22.15
CA LYS A 39 0.57 35.10 -21.25
C LYS A 39 0.56 34.32 -19.93
N TYR A 40 0.77 35.03 -18.83
CA TYR A 40 0.61 34.48 -17.49
C TYR A 40 -0.77 34.86 -16.93
N SER A 41 -1.43 33.94 -16.22
CA SER A 41 -2.68 34.21 -15.49
C SER A 41 -2.72 33.43 -14.18
N ALA A 42 -3.61 33.81 -13.26
CA ALA A 42 -3.95 32.98 -12.12
C ALA A 42 -4.52 31.62 -12.58
N ALA A 43 -4.39 30.60 -11.74
CA ALA A 43 -5.11 29.35 -11.90
C ALA A 43 -6.57 29.48 -11.43
N CYS A 44 -7.48 28.79 -12.12
CA CYS A 44 -8.84 28.54 -11.64
C CYS A 44 -8.83 27.44 -10.56
N GLY A 45 -9.94 27.29 -9.83
CA GLY A 45 -10.11 26.47 -8.61
C GLY A 45 -9.71 24.98 -8.69
N PRO A 46 -9.91 24.21 -7.60
CA PRO A 46 -9.33 22.88 -7.43
C PRO A 46 -9.69 21.97 -8.62
N PRO A 47 -8.71 21.26 -9.21
CA PRO A 47 -8.91 20.44 -10.41
C PRO A 47 -9.59 19.09 -10.10
N ILE A 48 -10.06 18.90 -8.87
CA ILE A 48 -10.55 17.63 -8.33
C ILE A 48 -11.85 17.84 -7.56
N HIS A 49 -12.62 16.77 -7.43
CA HIS A 49 -13.78 16.71 -6.55
C HIS A 49 -13.35 16.73 -5.06
N PRO A 50 -14.18 17.21 -4.11
CA PRO A 50 -13.85 17.21 -2.69
C PRO A 50 -13.46 15.82 -2.13
N GLU A 51 -14.07 14.77 -2.67
CA GLU A 51 -13.80 13.37 -2.34
C GLU A 51 -13.03 12.67 -3.47
N CYS A 52 -12.15 11.74 -3.13
CA CYS A 52 -11.33 11.02 -4.09
C CYS A 52 -12.15 10.04 -4.94
N GLU A 53 -12.03 10.13 -6.27
CA GLU A 53 -12.72 9.26 -7.23
C GLU A 53 -12.43 7.74 -7.04
N HIS A 54 -11.33 7.35 -6.39
CA HIS A 54 -10.95 5.95 -6.24
C HIS A 54 -11.44 5.29 -4.95
N CYS A 55 -11.63 6.07 -3.87
CA CYS A 55 -12.00 5.52 -2.56
C CYS A 55 -12.95 6.41 -1.74
N GLY A 56 -13.39 7.55 -2.28
CA GLY A 56 -14.29 8.51 -1.63
C GLY A 56 -13.77 9.09 -0.31
N GLN A 57 -12.46 9.05 -0.08
CA GLN A 57 -11.82 9.69 1.08
C GLN A 57 -11.40 11.12 0.73
N ARG A 58 -11.31 11.99 1.76
CA ARG A 58 -10.93 13.40 1.60
C ARG A 58 -9.48 13.57 1.13
N HIS A 59 -9.20 14.76 0.61
CA HIS A 59 -7.85 15.19 0.23
C HIS A 59 -7.25 16.12 1.29
N GLN A 60 -5.97 15.93 1.60
CA GLN A 60 -5.12 16.91 2.27
C GLN A 60 -4.48 17.83 1.24
N LEU A 61 -4.40 19.12 1.58
CA LEU A 61 -3.70 20.14 0.80
C LEU A 61 -2.25 20.24 1.28
N GLY A 62 -1.31 20.29 0.35
CA GLY A 62 0.10 20.52 0.59
C GLY A 62 0.72 21.50 -0.40
N GLY A 63 1.89 22.03 -0.06
CA GLY A 63 2.62 23.00 -0.87
C GLY A 63 2.51 24.45 -0.34
N PRO A 64 2.88 25.45 -1.16
CA PRO A 64 3.29 25.32 -2.56
C PRO A 64 4.63 24.60 -2.72
N LEU A 65 4.73 23.72 -3.71
CA LEU A 65 5.94 22.98 -4.08
C LEU A 65 6.41 23.31 -5.50
N TRP A 66 7.67 23.04 -5.80
CA TRP A 66 8.23 23.17 -7.16
C TRP A 66 7.76 22.00 -8.04
N ALA A 67 7.18 22.30 -9.20
CA ALA A 67 6.52 21.33 -10.06
C ALA A 67 7.17 21.17 -11.45
N GLU A 68 8.27 21.88 -11.71
CA GLU A 68 9.13 21.72 -12.88
C GLU A 68 10.23 20.67 -12.63
N PRO A 69 10.99 20.26 -13.66
CA PRO A 69 12.12 19.35 -13.49
C PRO A 69 13.07 19.76 -12.35
N LEU A 70 13.49 18.77 -11.57
CA LEU A 70 14.40 18.94 -10.42
C LEU A 70 15.89 18.91 -10.81
N HIS A 71 16.20 18.38 -11.99
CA HIS A 71 17.56 18.08 -12.42
C HIS A 71 17.84 18.71 -13.79
N ASP A 72 18.99 19.39 -13.89
CA ASP A 72 19.62 19.74 -15.15
C ASP A 72 20.44 18.51 -15.61
N LEU A 73 19.97 17.84 -16.67
CA LEU A 73 20.60 16.61 -17.16
C LEU A 73 21.95 16.86 -17.85
N ASP A 74 22.18 18.05 -18.43
CA ASP A 74 23.46 18.42 -19.04
C ASP A 74 24.53 18.70 -17.97
N PHE A 75 24.11 19.27 -16.83
CA PHE A 75 24.96 19.39 -15.65
C PHE A 75 25.26 18.02 -15.01
N VAL A 76 24.24 17.15 -14.87
CA VAL A 76 24.44 15.78 -14.35
C VAL A 76 25.36 14.96 -15.24
N GLY A 77 25.22 15.04 -16.57
CA GLY A 77 26.11 14.40 -17.54
C GLY A 77 27.57 14.82 -17.36
N ARG A 78 27.84 16.13 -17.34
CA ARG A 78 29.20 16.66 -17.10
C ARG A 78 29.82 16.20 -15.78
N ILE A 79 29.02 15.99 -14.71
CA ILE A 79 29.52 15.41 -13.46
C ILE A 79 29.85 13.92 -13.64
N LEU A 80 28.97 13.15 -14.30
CA LEU A 80 29.21 11.73 -14.57
C LEU A 80 30.49 11.50 -15.39
N ASP A 81 30.73 12.34 -16.40
CA ASP A 81 31.95 12.29 -17.22
C ASP A 81 33.19 12.61 -16.37
N SER A 82 33.17 13.71 -15.62
CA SER A 82 34.27 14.12 -14.74
C SER A 82 34.64 13.07 -13.68
N VAL A 83 33.63 12.44 -13.06
CA VAL A 83 33.84 11.38 -12.06
C VAL A 83 34.32 10.07 -12.71
N THR A 84 33.91 9.80 -13.96
CA THR A 84 34.35 8.60 -14.70
C THR A 84 35.77 8.76 -15.24
N ALA A 85 36.17 9.98 -15.62
CA ALA A 85 37.54 10.29 -16.08
C ALA A 85 38.58 10.28 -14.93
N ALA A 86 38.19 10.68 -13.71
CA ALA A 86 39.09 10.76 -12.55
C ALA A 86 38.52 10.08 -11.29
N PRO A 87 38.27 8.76 -11.29
CA PRO A 87 37.58 8.07 -10.20
C PRO A 87 38.36 8.04 -8.88
N SER A 88 39.70 8.11 -8.94
CA SER A 88 40.58 8.17 -7.77
C SER A 88 40.52 9.49 -7.01
N ARG A 89 40.06 10.58 -7.66
CA ARG A 89 39.91 11.91 -7.06
C ARG A 89 38.83 11.95 -5.99
N PHE A 90 37.85 11.04 -6.04
CA PHE A 90 36.70 11.02 -5.15
C PHE A 90 36.56 9.64 -4.49
N ARG A 91 36.77 9.56 -3.16
CA ARG A 91 36.52 8.33 -2.37
C ARG A 91 35.07 7.82 -2.48
N THR A 92 34.15 8.68 -2.91
CA THR A 92 32.72 8.41 -3.10
C THR A 92 32.32 8.26 -4.57
N SER A 93 33.27 8.17 -5.52
CA SER A 93 33.01 8.08 -6.97
C SER A 93 31.94 7.04 -7.33
N GLU A 94 32.04 5.82 -6.80
CA GLU A 94 31.05 4.75 -7.01
C GLU A 94 29.62 5.10 -6.54
N ARG A 95 29.50 5.86 -5.44
CA ARG A 95 28.20 6.36 -4.96
C ARG A 95 27.68 7.49 -5.84
N ILE A 96 28.56 8.40 -6.28
CA ILE A 96 28.17 9.51 -7.15
C ILE A 96 27.67 8.96 -8.49
N ARG A 97 28.44 8.07 -9.12
CA ARG A 97 28.04 7.33 -10.33
C ARG A 97 26.71 6.62 -10.12
N GLY A 98 26.59 5.84 -9.05
CA GLY A 98 25.37 5.07 -8.75
C GLY A 98 24.11 5.92 -8.58
N VAL A 99 24.17 7.02 -7.83
CA VAL A 99 23.01 7.92 -7.62
C VAL A 99 22.69 8.71 -8.89
N LEU A 100 23.69 9.32 -9.53
CA LEU A 100 23.47 10.12 -10.74
C LEU A 100 22.97 9.28 -11.92
N SER A 101 23.38 8.01 -12.03
CA SER A 101 22.79 7.09 -13.02
C SER A 101 21.29 6.83 -12.78
N VAL A 102 20.79 6.89 -11.54
CA VAL A 102 19.33 6.83 -11.30
C VAL A 102 18.66 8.13 -11.71
N VAL A 103 19.29 9.27 -11.42
CA VAL A 103 18.79 10.59 -11.80
C VAL A 103 18.66 10.75 -13.32
N THR A 104 19.61 10.23 -14.10
CA THR A 104 19.53 10.23 -15.57
C THR A 104 18.49 9.26 -16.14
N GLU A 105 18.10 8.23 -15.37
CA GLU A 105 17.05 7.28 -15.73
C GLU A 105 15.66 7.72 -15.24
N GLU A 106 15.57 8.83 -14.50
CA GLU A 106 14.34 9.32 -13.86
C GLU A 106 13.53 10.23 -14.78
N LEU A 107 12.20 10.09 -14.79
CA LEU A 107 11.31 10.98 -15.54
C LEU A 107 11.44 12.43 -15.03
N PRO A 108 11.89 13.40 -15.84
CA PRO A 108 12.13 14.78 -15.39
C PRO A 108 10.82 15.58 -15.29
N ASP A 109 9.83 15.25 -16.11
CA ASP A 109 8.52 15.91 -16.22
C ASP A 109 7.52 15.44 -15.15
N VAL A 110 7.82 14.34 -14.44
CA VAL A 110 6.99 13.81 -13.36
C VAL A 110 7.63 14.16 -12.01
N PRO A 111 7.10 15.13 -11.24
CA PRO A 111 7.77 15.61 -10.02
C PRO A 111 7.67 14.62 -8.85
N LEU A 112 6.52 13.99 -8.65
CA LEU A 112 6.22 13.08 -7.53
C LEU A 112 6.31 11.60 -7.94
N TYR A 113 6.18 10.68 -6.98
CA TYR A 113 6.27 9.24 -7.19
C TYR A 113 5.21 8.48 -6.39
N HIS A 114 4.90 7.26 -6.83
CA HIS A 114 4.13 6.27 -6.06
C HIS A 114 5.09 5.24 -5.46
N THR A 115 4.76 4.66 -4.31
CA THR A 115 5.53 3.54 -3.74
C THR A 115 4.75 2.24 -3.83
N LEU A 116 5.42 1.15 -4.19
CA LEU A 116 4.80 -0.18 -4.28
C LEU A 116 4.22 -0.62 -2.92
N ASP A 117 4.94 -0.29 -1.85
CA ASP A 117 4.54 -0.60 -0.48
C ASP A 117 3.23 0.11 -0.10
N GLN A 118 3.05 1.38 -0.51
CA GLN A 118 1.79 2.11 -0.29
C GLN A 118 0.65 1.53 -1.11
N LEU A 119 0.83 1.32 -2.43
CA LEU A 119 -0.20 0.76 -3.30
C LEU A 119 -0.72 -0.58 -2.77
N SER A 120 0.20 -1.48 -2.39
CA SER A 120 -0.12 -2.81 -1.89
C SER A 120 -0.73 -2.78 -0.49
N SER A 121 -0.24 -1.89 0.38
CA SER A 121 -0.80 -1.68 1.73
C SER A 121 -2.22 -1.12 1.69
N THR A 122 -2.54 -0.23 0.74
CA THR A 122 -3.88 0.36 0.58
C THR A 122 -4.97 -0.67 0.24
N ILE A 123 -4.65 -1.70 -0.54
CA ILE A 123 -5.59 -2.79 -0.88
C ILE A 123 -5.34 -4.10 -0.11
N HIS A 124 -4.37 -4.09 0.81
CA HIS A 124 -3.96 -5.24 1.62
C HIS A 124 -3.54 -6.50 0.82
N CYS A 125 -2.96 -6.32 -0.36
CA CYS A 125 -2.45 -7.41 -1.19
C CYS A 125 -0.97 -7.72 -0.92
N ASN A 126 -0.49 -8.86 -1.43
CA ASN A 126 0.94 -9.13 -1.52
C ASN A 126 1.59 -8.13 -2.50
N THR A 127 2.76 -7.58 -2.18
CA THR A 127 3.44 -6.60 -3.02
C THR A 127 4.00 -7.24 -4.30
N PRO A 128 3.66 -6.77 -5.51
CA PRO A 128 4.31 -7.23 -6.75
C PRO A 128 5.79 -6.88 -6.75
N SER A 129 6.62 -7.60 -7.52
CA SER A 129 8.01 -7.18 -7.67
C SER A 129 8.12 -5.85 -8.44
N LEU A 130 9.18 -5.10 -8.16
CA LEU A 130 9.43 -3.80 -8.81
C LEU A 130 9.50 -3.88 -10.34
N LEU A 131 9.96 -5.02 -10.89
CA LEU A 131 9.99 -5.25 -12.34
C LEU A 131 8.62 -5.64 -12.90
N GLN A 132 7.79 -6.40 -12.18
CA GLN A 132 6.43 -6.74 -12.61
C GLN A 132 5.56 -5.49 -12.71
N LEU A 133 5.50 -4.64 -11.67
CA LEU A 133 4.70 -3.41 -11.74
C LEU A 133 5.22 -2.47 -12.85
N ARG A 134 6.54 -2.34 -12.98
CA ARG A 134 7.15 -1.52 -14.04
C ARG A 134 6.83 -2.06 -15.43
N SER A 135 6.84 -3.37 -15.63
CA SER A 135 6.47 -3.99 -16.92
C SER A 135 5.00 -3.79 -17.23
N ALA A 136 4.10 -3.93 -16.25
CA ALA A 136 2.68 -3.68 -16.41
C ALA A 136 2.37 -2.23 -16.82
N ILE A 137 3.08 -1.24 -16.26
CA ILE A 137 2.93 0.17 -16.66
C ILE A 137 3.44 0.39 -18.10
N LEU A 138 4.54 -0.26 -18.51
CA LEU A 138 5.09 -0.17 -19.87
C LEU A 138 4.18 -0.87 -20.91
N HIS A 139 3.59 -2.02 -20.55
CA HIS A 139 2.60 -2.73 -21.38
C HIS A 139 1.29 -1.95 -21.49
N ALA A 140 0.91 -1.20 -20.45
CA ALA A 140 -0.21 -0.26 -20.49
C ALA A 140 0.05 0.99 -21.37
N GLY A 141 1.22 1.11 -21.99
CA GLY A 141 1.58 2.22 -22.89
C GLY A 141 2.07 3.49 -22.20
N PHE A 142 2.32 3.45 -20.88
CA PHE A 142 2.77 4.60 -20.10
C PHE A 142 4.28 4.59 -19.84
N ARG A 143 4.87 5.77 -19.72
CA ARG A 143 6.28 5.91 -19.34
C ARG A 143 6.42 5.65 -17.85
N VAL A 144 7.53 5.05 -17.46
CA VAL A 144 7.86 4.82 -16.05
C VAL A 144 9.36 4.94 -15.83
N SER A 145 9.74 5.48 -14.68
CA SER A 145 11.09 5.39 -14.12
C SER A 145 11.05 4.88 -12.69
N LEU A 146 12.22 4.50 -12.17
CA LEU A 146 12.42 4.46 -10.72
C LEU A 146 12.73 5.87 -10.20
N SER A 147 12.69 6.09 -8.88
CA SER A 147 13.12 7.35 -8.28
C SER A 147 14.41 7.20 -7.47
N HIS A 148 15.29 8.20 -7.53
CA HIS A 148 16.45 8.32 -6.65
C HIS A 148 16.06 8.55 -5.17
N ALA A 149 14.86 9.06 -4.90
CA ALA A 149 14.40 9.42 -3.55
C ALA A 149 14.02 8.19 -2.69
N CYS A 150 13.56 7.10 -3.30
CA CYS A 150 13.16 5.90 -2.57
C CYS A 150 13.29 4.61 -3.42
N LYS A 151 13.80 3.54 -2.81
CA LYS A 151 14.12 2.26 -3.48
C LYS A 151 12.92 1.58 -4.14
N ASN A 152 11.75 1.67 -3.52
CA ASN A 152 10.50 1.04 -3.96
C ASN A 152 9.54 2.07 -4.61
N ALA A 153 10.08 3.21 -5.07
CA ALA A 153 9.31 4.25 -5.73
C ALA A 153 9.40 4.18 -7.26
N VAL A 154 8.24 4.38 -7.90
CA VAL A 154 8.07 4.51 -9.34
C VAL A 154 7.51 5.90 -9.66
N LYS A 155 8.05 6.54 -10.69
CA LYS A 155 7.44 7.71 -11.34
C LYS A 155 6.82 7.27 -12.65
N THR A 156 5.66 7.81 -12.99
CA THR A 156 4.97 7.49 -14.24
C THR A 156 4.06 8.65 -14.63
N ASP A 157 3.77 8.77 -15.92
CA ASP A 157 2.71 9.63 -16.45
C ASP A 157 1.33 8.92 -16.49
N ALA A 158 1.25 7.65 -16.07
CA ALA A 158 -0.01 6.96 -15.87
C ALA A 158 -0.87 7.66 -14.81
N PRO A 159 -2.16 7.95 -15.10
CA PRO A 159 -3.07 8.49 -14.09
C PRO A 159 -3.31 7.47 -12.98
N ALA A 160 -3.62 7.94 -11.77
CA ALA A 160 -3.85 7.07 -10.62
C ALA A 160 -4.95 6.02 -10.86
N SER A 161 -5.93 6.30 -11.72
CA SER A 161 -6.95 5.32 -12.11
C SER A 161 -6.38 4.11 -12.86
N VAL A 162 -5.38 4.29 -13.73
CA VAL A 162 -4.66 3.20 -14.42
C VAL A 162 -3.79 2.42 -13.42
N LEU A 163 -3.13 3.09 -12.48
CA LEU A 163 -2.39 2.40 -11.41
C LEU A 163 -3.31 1.52 -10.57
N TRP A 164 -4.52 1.97 -10.24
CA TRP A 164 -5.50 1.12 -9.56
C TRP A 164 -6.06 0.01 -10.45
N ASP A 165 -6.26 0.23 -11.75
CA ASP A 165 -6.64 -0.83 -12.70
C ASP A 165 -5.56 -1.93 -12.76
N ILE A 166 -4.26 -1.57 -12.77
CA ILE A 166 -3.15 -2.53 -12.67
C ILE A 166 -3.17 -3.28 -11.32
N MET A 167 -3.32 -2.57 -10.19
CA MET A 167 -3.35 -3.21 -8.86
C MET A 167 -4.60 -4.12 -8.66
N ARG A 168 -5.73 -3.81 -9.32
CA ARG A 168 -6.91 -4.69 -9.37
C ARG A 168 -6.63 -5.97 -10.17
N CYS A 169 -5.94 -5.88 -11.30
CA CYS A 169 -5.49 -7.07 -12.03
C CYS A 169 -4.53 -7.93 -11.20
N TRP A 170 -3.61 -7.30 -10.46
CA TRP A 170 -2.71 -8.00 -9.54
C TRP A 170 -3.46 -8.72 -8.40
N GLU A 171 -4.53 -8.13 -7.86
CA GLU A 171 -5.36 -8.79 -6.85
C GLU A 171 -6.09 -10.03 -7.39
N LYS A 172 -6.39 -10.10 -8.69
CA LYS A 172 -6.94 -11.32 -9.31
C LYS A 172 -5.93 -12.48 -9.32
N GLU A 173 -4.62 -12.20 -9.45
CA GLU A 173 -3.55 -13.20 -9.34
C GLU A 173 -3.23 -13.56 -7.88
N CYS A 174 -3.28 -12.57 -6.98
CA CYS A 174 -2.98 -12.70 -5.55
C CYS A 174 -4.19 -12.26 -4.68
N PRO A 175 -5.25 -13.09 -4.59
CA PRO A 175 -6.54 -12.68 -4.02
C PRO A 175 -6.46 -12.31 -2.54
N VAL A 176 -7.11 -11.19 -2.20
CA VAL A 176 -7.20 -10.68 -0.82
C VAL A 176 -8.43 -11.26 -0.14
N LYS A 177 -8.37 -11.44 1.18
CA LYS A 177 -9.51 -11.90 1.98
C LYS A 177 -10.54 -10.77 2.14
N ARG A 178 -11.36 -10.56 1.11
CA ARG A 178 -12.36 -9.48 1.00
C ARG A 178 -13.31 -9.42 2.20
N GLU A 179 -13.65 -10.57 2.78
CA GLU A 179 -14.40 -10.73 4.05
C GLU A 179 -13.89 -9.90 5.23
N ARG A 180 -12.59 -9.54 5.24
CA ARG A 180 -11.94 -8.78 6.32
C ARG A 180 -11.94 -7.28 6.09
N LEU A 181 -12.42 -6.81 4.94
CA LEU A 181 -12.42 -5.42 4.57
C LEU A 181 -13.75 -4.77 5.01
N SER A 182 -13.68 -3.68 5.76
CA SER A 182 -14.86 -2.85 6.02
C SER A 182 -15.29 -2.14 4.75
N GLU A 183 -16.60 -1.99 4.52
CA GLU A 183 -17.17 -1.24 3.39
C GLU A 183 -16.71 0.23 3.33
N THR A 184 -16.34 0.80 4.48
CA THR A 184 -15.80 2.16 4.59
C THR A 184 -14.30 2.25 4.27
N SER A 185 -13.61 1.11 4.15
CA SER A 185 -12.17 1.08 3.89
C SER A 185 -11.83 1.48 2.46
N PRO A 186 -10.67 2.14 2.23
CA PRO A 186 -10.19 2.42 0.87
C PRO A 186 -10.02 1.14 0.04
N ALA A 187 -9.54 0.06 0.65
CA ALA A 187 -9.37 -1.25 0.01
C ALA A 187 -10.67 -1.75 -0.62
N PHE A 188 -11.77 -1.76 0.13
CA PHE A 188 -13.06 -2.25 -0.34
C PHE A 188 -13.56 -1.47 -1.56
N ARG A 189 -13.55 -0.13 -1.47
CA ARG A 189 -14.02 0.75 -2.55
C ARG A 189 -13.16 0.71 -3.81
N ILE A 190 -11.85 0.47 -3.67
CA ILE A 190 -10.96 0.30 -4.82
C ILE A 190 -11.23 -1.05 -5.51
N LEU A 191 -11.38 -2.13 -4.73
CA LEU A 191 -11.56 -3.51 -5.23
C LEU A 191 -13.00 -3.85 -5.65
N SER A 192 -13.98 -3.02 -5.30
CA SER A 192 -15.37 -3.14 -5.78
C SER A 192 -15.58 -2.62 -7.21
N VAL A 193 -14.61 -1.87 -7.75
CA VAL A 193 -14.62 -1.40 -9.14
C VAL A 193 -13.83 -2.37 -10.00
N GLU A 194 -14.40 -2.80 -11.12
CA GLU A 194 -13.70 -3.66 -12.07
C GLU A 194 -12.61 -2.90 -12.85
N PRO A 195 -11.46 -3.53 -13.15
CA PRO A 195 -10.40 -2.90 -13.92
C PRO A 195 -10.82 -2.69 -15.37
N ARG A 196 -10.68 -1.46 -15.88
CA ARG A 196 -10.97 -1.12 -17.29
C ARG A 196 -9.86 -1.54 -18.25
N LEU A 197 -8.65 -1.70 -17.72
CA LEU A 197 -7.46 -2.18 -18.42
C LEU A 197 -7.10 -3.55 -17.87
N GLN A 198 -6.85 -4.53 -18.75
CA GLN A 198 -6.21 -5.78 -18.35
C GLN A 198 -4.69 -5.58 -18.32
N ALA A 199 -4.08 -5.71 -17.15
CA ALA A 199 -2.63 -5.60 -16.99
C ALA A 199 -1.92 -6.91 -17.39
N ASP A 200 -0.71 -6.76 -17.93
CA ASP A 200 0.24 -7.84 -18.21
C ASP A 200 1.46 -7.68 -17.29
N PHE A 201 1.78 -8.69 -16.49
CA PHE A 201 2.92 -8.68 -15.56
C PHE A 201 4.17 -9.41 -16.07
N THR A 202 4.17 -9.87 -17.33
CA THR A 202 5.36 -10.44 -17.98
C THR A 202 6.52 -9.43 -17.95
N ILE A 203 7.70 -9.90 -17.53
CA ILE A 203 8.85 -8.99 -17.36
C ILE A 203 9.40 -8.62 -18.72
N ARG A 204 9.31 -7.34 -19.08
CA ARG A 204 9.93 -6.80 -20.30
C ARG A 204 11.43 -6.58 -20.12
N GLU A 205 12.20 -6.64 -21.20
CA GLU A 205 13.64 -6.40 -21.17
C GLU A 205 13.98 -4.94 -20.78
N ASP A 206 13.20 -3.97 -21.29
CA ASP A 206 13.30 -2.53 -20.96
C ASP A 206 12.80 -2.17 -19.55
N ALA A 207 12.19 -3.12 -18.84
CA ALA A 207 11.75 -2.92 -17.47
C ALA A 207 12.92 -2.93 -16.47
N ASN A 208 14.09 -3.49 -16.78
CA ASN A 208 15.23 -3.45 -15.84
C ASN A 208 16.18 -2.28 -16.20
N PRO A 209 16.24 -1.18 -15.42
CA PRO A 209 17.07 -0.03 -15.79
C PRO A 209 18.57 -0.34 -15.72
N SER A 210 19.37 0.32 -16.58
CA SER A 210 20.79 0.03 -16.77
C SER A 210 21.61 0.11 -15.47
N SER A 211 21.31 1.08 -14.61
CA SER A 211 21.96 1.26 -13.31
C SER A 211 21.73 0.08 -12.36
N ARG A 212 20.58 -0.59 -12.48
CA ARG A 212 20.23 -1.79 -11.72
C ARG A 212 20.83 -3.04 -12.35
N GLN A 213 20.78 -3.19 -13.68
CA GLN A 213 21.44 -4.28 -14.39
C GLN A 213 22.95 -4.35 -14.08
N ARG A 214 23.61 -3.18 -14.08
CA ARG A 214 25.05 -3.02 -13.81
C ARG A 214 25.42 -3.06 -12.32
N GLY A 215 24.46 -3.31 -11.42
CA GLY A 215 24.72 -3.42 -9.98
C GLY A 215 25.25 -2.15 -9.30
N LEU A 216 24.98 -0.95 -9.85
CA LEU A 216 25.55 0.30 -9.33
C LEU A 216 25.03 0.61 -7.91
N LYS A 217 25.79 1.42 -7.14
CA LYS A 217 25.43 1.86 -5.78
C LYS A 217 24.34 2.95 -5.80
N ARG A 218 23.15 2.58 -6.28
CA ARG A 218 21.96 3.44 -6.48
C ARG A 218 21.45 4.09 -5.20
N PHE A 219 21.55 3.38 -4.07
CA PHE A 219 21.13 3.85 -2.75
C PHE A 219 22.28 3.69 -1.76
N GLN A 220 22.32 4.58 -0.77
CA GLN A 220 23.29 4.50 0.32
C GLN A 220 22.96 3.28 1.18
N ALA A 221 23.92 2.37 1.35
CA ALA A 221 23.82 1.35 2.38
C ALA A 221 23.93 2.02 3.76
N ASN A 222 23.22 1.49 4.74
CA ASN A 222 23.38 1.91 6.13
C ASN A 222 24.83 1.65 6.58
N PRO A 223 25.51 2.59 7.26
CA PRO A 223 26.90 2.43 7.68
C PRO A 223 27.13 1.23 8.62
N GLU A 224 26.17 0.94 9.48
CA GLU A 224 26.27 -0.08 10.53
C GLU A 224 25.04 -1.00 10.58
N ALA A 225 25.23 -2.20 11.11
CA ALA A 225 24.12 -3.06 11.51
C ALA A 225 23.29 -2.35 12.59
N ASN A 226 21.97 -2.34 12.43
CA ASN A 226 21.02 -1.64 13.32
C ASN A 226 21.07 -0.09 13.27
N TRP A 227 21.67 0.50 12.24
CA TRP A 227 21.57 1.95 11.96
C TRP A 227 20.10 2.41 11.86
N GLY A 228 19.75 3.42 12.65
CA GLY A 228 18.40 4.00 12.72
C GLY A 228 18.02 4.42 14.15
N PRO A 229 16.82 5.02 14.34
CA PRO A 229 16.34 5.40 15.67
C PRO A 229 16.29 4.20 16.62
N ARG A 230 17.08 4.25 17.70
CA ARG A 230 17.09 3.19 18.72
C ARG A 230 15.72 3.14 19.43
N PRO A 231 15.29 1.96 19.94
CA PRO A 231 14.03 1.85 20.66
C PRO A 231 13.96 2.87 21.81
N ARG A 232 12.81 3.55 21.95
CA ARG A 232 12.57 4.51 23.04
C ARG A 232 12.95 3.89 24.38
N ALA A 233 13.81 4.58 25.13
CA ALA A 233 14.18 4.17 26.48
C ALA A 233 12.93 4.02 27.36
N ARG A 234 12.84 2.89 28.09
CA ARG A 234 11.77 2.65 29.06
C ARG A 234 12.33 2.91 30.46
N PRO A 235 11.74 3.83 31.26
CA PRO A 235 12.05 3.92 32.68
C PRO A 235 11.78 2.57 33.36
N GLY A 236 12.63 2.17 34.31
CA GLY A 236 12.41 0.96 35.11
C GLY A 236 13.02 -0.36 34.59
N ALA A 237 13.81 -0.35 33.51
CA ALA A 237 14.55 -1.54 33.07
C ALA A 237 15.80 -1.82 33.93
N GLN A 238 15.62 -2.09 35.23
CA GLN A 238 16.67 -2.58 36.12
C GLN A 238 16.94 -4.07 35.81
N GLY A 239 17.95 -4.32 35.00
CA GLY A 239 18.37 -5.66 34.60
C GLY A 239 19.45 -5.61 33.52
N VAL A 240 20.25 -6.68 33.44
CA VAL A 240 21.40 -6.78 32.52
C VAL A 240 21.01 -6.34 31.10
N PRO A 241 21.81 -5.51 30.39
CA PRO A 241 21.49 -5.06 29.04
C PRO A 241 21.51 -6.23 28.04
N THR A 242 20.34 -6.86 27.86
CA THR A 242 20.14 -7.86 26.80
C THR A 242 20.42 -7.21 25.45
N PRO A 243 21.39 -7.72 24.65
CA PRO A 243 21.77 -7.13 23.38
C PRO A 243 20.57 -6.81 22.48
N PRO A 244 20.57 -5.68 21.75
CA PRO A 244 19.46 -5.30 20.89
C PRO A 244 19.07 -6.38 19.86
N GLU A 245 20.06 -7.18 19.44
CA GLU A 245 19.92 -8.28 18.49
C GLU A 245 19.19 -9.47 19.09
N GLU A 246 19.53 -9.85 20.32
CA GLU A 246 18.84 -10.90 21.07
C GLU A 246 17.38 -10.48 21.35
N ARG A 247 17.16 -9.23 21.76
CA ARG A 247 15.81 -8.65 21.90
C ARG A 247 15.01 -8.66 20.59
N ARG A 248 15.68 -8.50 19.44
CA ARG A 248 15.05 -8.54 18.11
C ARG A 248 14.72 -9.99 17.71
N ARG A 249 15.63 -10.95 17.93
CA ARG A 249 15.37 -12.40 17.76
C ARG A 249 14.20 -12.87 18.63
N LEU A 250 14.19 -12.53 19.92
CA LEU A 250 13.13 -12.85 20.90
C LEU A 250 11.74 -12.25 20.58
N ARG A 251 11.65 -11.34 19.60
CA ARG A 251 10.43 -10.65 19.15
C ARG A 251 10.08 -10.90 17.68
N GLN A 252 10.96 -11.51 16.89
CA GLN A 252 10.57 -12.03 15.57
C GLN A 252 9.50 -13.12 15.75
N ASN A 253 8.51 -13.13 14.85
CA ASN A 253 7.38 -14.07 14.81
C ASN A 253 6.47 -14.11 16.06
N LYS A 254 6.72 -13.32 17.11
CA LYS A 254 5.72 -13.10 18.17
C LYS A 254 4.56 -12.28 17.63
N ARG A 255 3.49 -12.95 17.21
CA ARG A 255 2.16 -12.34 17.21
C ARG A 255 1.93 -11.78 18.61
N LYS A 256 1.47 -10.53 18.67
CA LYS A 256 0.97 -9.94 19.89
C LYS A 256 -0.42 -10.53 20.12
N ASP A 257 -0.47 -11.71 20.73
CA ASP A 257 -1.71 -12.13 21.39
C ASP A 257 -2.11 -11.00 22.35
N PRO A 258 -3.39 -10.57 22.34
CA PRO A 258 -3.94 -9.84 23.48
C PRO A 258 -3.64 -10.64 24.75
N GLY A 259 -3.50 -9.96 25.89
CA GLY A 259 -3.34 -10.65 27.17
C GLY A 259 -4.63 -11.36 27.55
N GLU A 260 -4.87 -12.54 26.98
CA GLU A 260 -5.90 -13.47 27.45
C GLU A 260 -5.44 -14.03 28.79
N ASP A 261 -6.29 -13.93 29.81
CA ASP A 261 -6.02 -14.47 31.13
C ASP A 261 -5.76 -15.98 31.06
N ALA A 262 -4.82 -16.48 31.87
CA ALA A 262 -4.41 -17.88 31.80
C ALA A 262 -5.58 -18.85 32.05
N ALA A 263 -6.54 -18.45 32.87
CA ALA A 263 -7.80 -19.16 33.10
C ALA A 263 -8.69 -19.20 31.84
N HIS A 264 -8.88 -18.07 31.16
CA HIS A 264 -9.69 -17.99 29.93
C HIS A 264 -9.12 -18.84 28.79
N ARG A 265 -7.78 -18.88 28.70
CA ARG A 265 -7.08 -19.76 27.76
C ARG A 265 -7.22 -21.24 28.12
N ALA A 266 -7.25 -21.59 29.41
CA ALA A 266 -7.48 -22.97 29.84
C ALA A 266 -8.91 -23.44 29.50
N ASP A 267 -9.93 -22.61 29.75
CA ASP A 267 -11.32 -22.95 29.41
C ASP A 267 -11.54 -23.09 27.89
N ARG A 268 -10.93 -22.22 27.07
CA ARG A 268 -10.94 -22.40 25.61
C ARG A 268 -10.28 -23.72 25.16
N LEU A 269 -9.28 -24.22 25.86
CA LEU A 269 -8.61 -25.48 25.51
C LEU A 269 -9.40 -26.72 25.94
N LYS A 270 -10.18 -26.63 27.04
CA LYS A 270 -11.13 -27.68 27.45
C LYS A 270 -12.20 -27.98 26.39
N VAL A 271 -12.50 -27.07 25.46
CA VAL A 271 -13.41 -27.35 24.33
C VAL A 271 -12.86 -28.41 23.38
N PHE A 272 -11.54 -28.63 23.34
CA PHE A 272 -10.90 -29.61 22.45
C PHE A 272 -10.57 -30.91 23.19
N PRO A 273 -10.93 -32.09 22.64
CA PRO A 273 -10.70 -33.37 23.30
C PRO A 273 -9.22 -33.75 23.32
N CYS A 274 -8.75 -34.22 24.47
CA CYS A 274 -7.35 -34.62 24.66
C CYS A 274 -6.99 -35.85 23.81
N LYS A 275 -6.04 -35.70 22.87
CA LYS A 275 -5.56 -36.81 22.03
C LYS A 275 -4.92 -37.92 22.86
N ARG A 276 -4.07 -37.57 23.83
CA ARG A 276 -3.45 -38.54 24.75
C ARG A 276 -4.47 -39.29 25.60
N PHE A 277 -5.60 -38.68 25.93
CA PHE A 277 -6.69 -39.38 26.64
C PHE A 277 -7.39 -40.40 25.74
N LYS A 278 -7.66 -40.05 24.47
CA LYS A 278 -8.15 -41.01 23.47
C LYS A 278 -7.19 -42.18 23.23
N GLU A 279 -5.89 -41.93 23.38
CA GLU A 279 -4.81 -42.92 23.26
C GLU A 279 -4.51 -43.64 24.59
N GLY A 280 -5.24 -43.37 25.68
CA GLY A 280 -5.06 -44.02 26.98
C GLY A 280 -3.80 -43.63 27.78
N THR A 281 -3.07 -42.60 27.34
CA THR A 281 -1.74 -42.20 27.85
C THR A 281 -1.73 -40.84 28.56
N CYS A 282 -2.88 -40.36 29.05
CA CYS A 282 -2.96 -39.06 29.73
C CYS A 282 -2.82 -39.18 31.27
N GLU A 283 -1.59 -38.99 31.75
CA GLU A 283 -1.23 -39.00 33.18
C GLU A 283 -1.76 -37.78 33.97
N LEU A 284 -2.36 -36.78 33.30
CA LEU A 284 -2.69 -35.47 33.89
C LEU A 284 -4.10 -35.38 34.49
N GLY A 285 -4.97 -36.37 34.29
CA GLY A 285 -6.32 -36.43 34.89
C GLY A 285 -7.13 -35.13 34.75
N GLU A 286 -7.74 -34.68 35.86
CA GLU A 286 -8.51 -33.43 35.97
C GLU A 286 -7.67 -32.14 35.79
N HIS A 287 -6.33 -32.24 35.85
CA HIS A 287 -5.43 -31.12 35.60
C HIS A 287 -5.03 -30.97 34.13
N CYS A 288 -5.61 -31.77 33.23
CA CYS A 288 -5.36 -31.63 31.79
C CYS A 288 -6.02 -30.37 31.22
N CYS A 289 -5.30 -29.65 30.36
CA CYS A 289 -5.83 -28.45 29.68
C CYS A 289 -6.86 -28.75 28.58
N TYR A 290 -7.18 -30.02 28.32
CA TYR A 290 -8.04 -30.49 27.22
C TYR A 290 -9.14 -31.41 27.78
N SER A 291 -10.30 -31.52 27.11
CA SER A 291 -11.41 -32.31 27.65
C SER A 291 -11.14 -33.82 27.64
N HIS A 292 -11.57 -34.47 28.73
CA HIS A 292 -11.65 -35.93 28.88
C HIS A 292 -13.10 -36.46 28.85
N GLY A 293 -14.10 -35.58 28.79
CA GLY A 293 -15.51 -35.97 28.65
C GLY A 293 -15.90 -36.33 27.20
N PRO A 294 -17.04 -37.03 27.01
CA PRO A 294 -17.62 -37.23 25.68
C PRO A 294 -18.03 -35.87 25.06
N PRO A 295 -17.97 -35.71 23.74
CA PRO A 295 -18.23 -34.43 23.08
C PRO A 295 -19.71 -34.03 23.21
N THR A 296 -19.99 -32.99 24.00
CA THR A 296 -21.32 -32.38 24.10
C THR A 296 -21.62 -31.49 22.89
N PRO A 297 -22.75 -31.67 22.19
CA PRO A 297 -23.12 -30.84 21.06
C PRO A 297 -23.71 -29.49 21.51
N THR A 298 -23.00 -28.40 21.18
CA THR A 298 -23.49 -27.02 20.98
C THR A 298 -24.35 -26.34 22.05
N SER A 299 -23.81 -25.22 22.59
CA SER A 299 -24.62 -24.08 23.05
C SER A 299 -24.61 -23.00 21.96
N THR A 300 -25.72 -22.88 21.23
CA THR A 300 -26.00 -21.73 20.35
C THR A 300 -26.63 -20.62 21.18
N ALA A 301 -26.31 -19.36 20.90
CA ALA A 301 -26.86 -18.22 21.64
C ALA A 301 -28.40 -18.18 21.58
N ALA A 302 -29.02 -17.96 22.74
CA ALA A 302 -30.48 -17.89 22.85
C ALA A 302 -31.03 -16.53 22.37
N ALA A 303 -32.14 -16.59 21.63
CA ALA A 303 -33.12 -15.53 21.50
C ALA A 303 -34.44 -16.03 22.14
N PRO A 304 -35.29 -15.14 22.69
CA PRO A 304 -36.34 -15.55 23.62
C PRO A 304 -37.53 -16.25 22.93
N GLN A 305 -38.19 -17.14 23.67
CA GLN A 305 -39.40 -17.84 23.28
C GLN A 305 -40.63 -17.20 23.94
N ASP A 306 -41.74 -17.13 23.20
CA ASP A 306 -43.10 -17.17 23.75
C ASP A 306 -43.74 -18.55 23.42
N PRO A 307 -44.66 -19.10 24.24
CA PRO A 307 -44.90 -20.55 24.27
C PRO A 307 -46.13 -21.07 23.50
N GLU A 308 -45.93 -22.29 22.96
CA GLU A 308 -46.85 -23.44 22.73
C GLU A 308 -48.32 -23.31 22.25
N GLY A 309 -48.70 -24.21 21.33
CA GLY A 309 -50.11 -24.49 20.94
C GLY A 309 -50.31 -25.35 19.68
N THR A 310 -50.17 -26.68 19.79
CA THR A 310 -50.48 -27.70 18.75
C THR A 310 -51.99 -28.01 18.61
N PRO A 311 -52.49 -28.82 17.63
CA PRO A 311 -52.00 -29.16 16.28
C PRO A 311 -53.08 -29.16 15.13
N LYS A 312 -52.60 -29.12 13.87
CA LYS A 312 -53.20 -29.63 12.59
C LYS A 312 -54.73 -29.72 12.39
N GLN A 313 -55.23 -29.02 11.36
CA GLN A 313 -56.05 -29.60 10.25
C GLN A 313 -56.12 -28.63 9.04
N SER A 314 -56.16 -29.16 7.81
CA SER A 314 -56.38 -28.42 6.55
C SER A 314 -57.78 -28.77 6.00
N PRO A 315 -58.49 -27.88 5.27
CA PRO A 315 -58.41 -27.90 3.79
C PRO A 315 -58.56 -26.48 3.16
N PRO A 316 -59.15 -26.27 1.94
CA PRO A 316 -58.38 -26.01 0.73
C PRO A 316 -58.53 -24.58 0.15
N ARG A 317 -57.74 -24.28 -0.89
CA ARG A 317 -57.80 -23.03 -1.67
C ARG A 317 -59.14 -22.86 -2.43
N PRO A 318 -59.68 -21.63 -2.52
CA PRO A 318 -60.43 -21.15 -3.67
C PRO A 318 -59.51 -20.45 -4.70
N ALA A 319 -59.96 -20.39 -5.95
CA ALA A 319 -59.21 -19.83 -7.08
C ALA A 319 -59.53 -18.34 -7.35
N SER A 320 -58.65 -17.68 -8.12
CA SER A 320 -58.87 -16.34 -8.64
C SER A 320 -59.95 -16.32 -9.74
N PRO A 321 -60.83 -15.30 -9.80
CA PRO A 321 -61.55 -14.91 -11.01
C PRO A 321 -60.80 -13.82 -11.80
N ALA A 322 -61.14 -13.66 -13.08
CA ALA A 322 -60.53 -12.68 -14.00
C ALA A 322 -61.61 -11.82 -14.71
N GLY A 323 -61.33 -10.52 -14.90
CA GLY A 323 -62.09 -9.56 -15.73
C GLY A 323 -63.51 -9.20 -15.25
N PRO A 324 -64.23 -8.22 -15.86
CA PRO A 324 -63.87 -7.21 -16.90
C PRO A 324 -63.52 -5.84 -16.26
N GLY A 325 -63.41 -4.67 -16.93
CA GLY A 325 -63.40 -4.30 -18.36
C GLY A 325 -64.38 -3.17 -18.74
N GLY A 326 -63.89 -2.06 -19.33
CA GLY A 326 -64.59 -0.77 -19.57
C GLY A 326 -64.42 0.21 -18.40
N ASP A 327 -64.26 1.53 -18.56
CA ASP A 327 -64.21 2.41 -19.77
C ASP A 327 -62.85 3.16 -19.87
#